data_AF-A0A853BC25-F1
#
_entry.id   AF-A0A853BC25-F1
#
_cell.length_a   1.000
_cell.length_b   1.000
_cell.length_c   1.000
_cell.angle_alpha   90.00
_cell.angle_beta   90.00
_cell.angle_gamma   90.00
#
_symmetry.space_group_name_H-M   'P 1'
#
loop_
_entity.id
_entity.type
_entity.pdbx_description
1 polymer ?
#
loop_
_entity_poly.entity_id
_entity_poly.type
_entity_poly.pdbx_seq_one_letter_code
_entity_poly.pdbx_strand_id
1 'polypeptide(L)'
;MESSSSWHSLFRDLAPNISVPVHLRVGELDELWIADDEQFAEFAAALTSSPTVDAAFFPAAGHAIDYHRVGAAFQTGQLAFALHCAARRLTMNH
;
A
#
# COMPACT_ATOMS: atom_id res chain seq x y z
N MET A 1 -4.34 -22.48 12.13
CA MET A 1 -3.19 -21.94 11.38
C MET A 1 -3.67 -21.79 9.96
N GLU A 2 -4.18 -20.61 9.60
CA GLU A 2 -4.63 -20.34 8.23
C GLU A 2 -3.42 -20.44 7.30
N SER A 3 -3.49 -21.31 6.31
CA SER A 3 -2.47 -21.43 5.28
C SER A 3 -2.54 -20.19 4.39
N SER A 4 -1.37 -19.67 4.00
CA SER A 4 -1.20 -18.55 3.05
C SER A 4 -2.05 -18.67 1.78
N SER A 5 -2.41 -19.90 1.38
CA SER A 5 -3.30 -20.18 0.25
C SER A 5 -4.68 -19.53 0.38
N SER A 6 -5.23 -19.41 1.59
CA SER A 6 -6.54 -18.78 1.81
C SER A 6 -6.48 -17.26 1.58
N TRP A 7 -5.36 -16.64 1.97
CA TRP A 7 -5.15 -15.21 1.80
C TRP A 7 -5.05 -14.80 0.33
N HIS A 8 -4.30 -15.53 -0.49
CA HIS A 8 -4.16 -15.18 -1.91
C HIS A 8 -5.49 -15.26 -2.67
N SER A 9 -6.34 -16.25 -2.34
CA SER A 9 -7.70 -16.33 -2.91
C SER A 9 -8.54 -15.15 -2.45
N LEU A 10 -8.55 -14.88 -1.15
CA LEU A 10 -9.31 -13.78 -0.58
C LEU A 10 -8.90 -12.43 -1.18
N PHE A 11 -7.60 -12.18 -1.31
CA PHE A 11 -7.09 -10.96 -1.93
C PHE A 11 -7.54 -10.85 -3.39
N ARG A 12 -7.42 -11.93 -4.18
CA ARG A 12 -7.86 -11.93 -5.58
C ARG A 12 -9.35 -11.62 -5.73
N ASP A 13 -10.18 -12.12 -4.81
CA ASP A 13 -11.62 -11.90 -4.83
C ASP A 13 -12.02 -10.49 -4.36
N LEU A 14 -11.26 -9.91 -3.42
CA LEU A 14 -11.59 -8.62 -2.80
C LEU A 14 -10.89 -7.41 -3.42
N ALA A 15 -9.66 -7.56 -3.93
CA ALA A 15 -8.87 -6.45 -4.49
C ALA A 15 -9.61 -5.65 -5.57
N PRO A 16 -10.36 -6.28 -6.50
CA PRO A 16 -11.15 -5.54 -7.49
C PRO A 16 -12.26 -4.67 -6.90
N ASN A 17 -12.67 -4.90 -5.64
CA ASN A 17 -13.74 -4.14 -4.98
C ASN A 17 -13.22 -2.91 -4.22
N ILE A 18 -11.91 -2.72 -4.13
CA ILE A 18 -11.31 -1.56 -3.46
C ILE A 18 -11.45 -0.34 -4.37
N SER A 19 -12.38 0.55 -4.04
CA SER A 19 -12.78 1.72 -4.84
C SER A 19 -12.25 3.06 -4.30
N VAL A 20 -11.26 3.01 -3.40
CA VAL A 20 -10.66 4.18 -2.77
C VAL A 20 -9.18 4.29 -3.15
N PRO A 21 -8.57 5.49 -3.14
CA PRO A 21 -7.12 5.63 -3.31
C PRO A 21 -6.33 4.73 -2.35
N VAL A 22 -5.28 4.08 -2.84
CA VAL A 22 -4.42 3.18 -2.06
C VAL A 22 -3.00 3.72 -2.01
N HIS A 23 -2.45 3.78 -0.80
CA HIS A 23 -1.02 4.03 -0.54
C HIS A 23 -0.47 2.87 0.28
N LEU A 24 0.50 2.16 -0.29
CA LEU A 24 1.13 0.99 0.34
C LEU A 24 2.64 1.19 0.40
N ARG A 25 3.23 0.91 1.57
CA ARG A 25 4.67 0.88 1.76
C ARG A 25 5.08 -0.39 2.48
N VAL A 26 6.13 -1.03 1.99
CA VAL A 26 6.81 -2.16 2.64
C VAL A 26 8.26 -1.75 2.85
N GLY A 27 8.87 -2.12 3.98
CA GLY A 27 10.27 -1.81 4.20
C GLY A 27 11.15 -2.50 3.16
N GLU A 28 12.12 -1.77 2.58
CA GLU A 28 13.12 -2.35 1.66
C GLU A 28 13.88 -3.54 2.27
N LEU A 29 14.00 -3.55 3.61
CA LEU A 29 14.71 -4.57 4.38
C LEU A 29 13.71 -5.46 5.17
N ASP A 30 12.47 -5.59 4.72
CA ASP A 30 11.46 -6.44 5.36
C ASP A 30 11.77 -7.93 5.11
N GLU A 31 12.07 -8.66 6.18
CA GLU A 31 12.32 -10.11 6.14
C GLU A 31 11.10 -10.94 6.57
N LEU A 32 10.02 -10.29 7.02
CA LEU A 32 8.78 -10.97 7.40
C LEU A 32 7.85 -11.11 6.19
N TRP A 33 7.64 -10.02 5.45
CA TRP A 33 6.83 -9.98 4.24
C TRP A 33 7.73 -9.72 3.03
N ILE A 34 8.44 -10.77 2.63
CA ILE A 34 9.34 -10.73 1.49
C ILE A 34 8.50 -10.63 0.22
N ALA A 35 8.67 -9.51 -0.48
CA ALA A 35 8.09 -9.26 -1.78
C ALA A 35 9.17 -8.76 -2.73
N ASP A 36 9.08 -9.11 -4.00
CA ASP A 36 9.86 -8.48 -5.07
C ASP A 36 9.01 -7.47 -5.86
N ASP A 37 9.66 -6.81 -6.83
CA ASP A 37 9.02 -5.82 -7.69
C ASP A 37 7.87 -6.42 -8.53
N GLU A 38 7.97 -7.70 -8.93
CA GLU A 38 6.94 -8.39 -9.72
C GLU A 38 5.69 -8.62 -8.86
N GLN A 39 5.87 -9.09 -7.63
CA GLN A 39 4.78 -9.28 -6.67
C GLN A 39 4.11 -7.95 -6.30
N PHE A 40 4.87 -6.85 -6.19
CA PHE A 40 4.32 -5.52 -5.99
C PHE A 40 3.50 -5.04 -7.19
N ALA A 41 3.98 -5.30 -8.40
CA ALA A 41 3.27 -4.96 -9.63
C ALA A 41 1.97 -5.78 -9.76
N GLU A 42 1.99 -7.08 -9.45
CA GLU A 42 0.80 -7.93 -9.42
C GLU A 42 -0.23 -7.45 -8.39
N PHE A 43 0.22 -7.11 -7.18
CA PHE A 43 -0.64 -6.56 -6.14
C PHE A 43 -1.31 -5.27 -6.62
N ALA A 44 -0.53 -4.34 -7.17
CA ALA A 44 -1.04 -3.07 -7.66
C ALA A 44 -2.03 -3.26 -8.84
N ALA A 45 -1.72 -4.18 -9.76
CA ALA A 45 -2.57 -4.50 -10.90
C ALA A 45 -3.91 -5.13 -10.51
N ALA A 46 -3.98 -5.83 -9.37
CA ALA A 46 -5.21 -6.43 -8.88
C ALA A 46 -6.25 -5.41 -8.35
N LEU A 47 -5.82 -4.18 -8.02
CA LEU A 47 -6.66 -3.11 -7.47
C LEU A 47 -7.39 -2.34 -8.58
N THR A 48 -8.11 -3.06 -9.44
CA THR A 48 -8.68 -2.54 -10.71
C THR A 48 -9.74 -1.45 -10.55
N SER A 49 -10.46 -1.40 -9.42
CA SER A 49 -11.43 -0.32 -9.15
C SER A 49 -10.84 0.87 -8.40
N SER A 50 -9.56 0.81 -8.00
CA SER A 50 -8.93 1.91 -7.27
C SER A 50 -8.66 3.07 -8.23
N PRO A 51 -9.03 4.32 -7.87
CA PRO A 51 -8.75 5.48 -8.71
C PRO A 51 -7.25 5.81 -8.81
N THR A 52 -6.47 5.44 -7.80
CA THR A 52 -5.00 5.61 -7.77
C THR A 52 -4.38 4.59 -6.85
N VAL A 53 -3.31 3.95 -7.30
CA VAL A 53 -2.48 3.05 -6.48
C VAL A 53 -1.06 3.58 -6.45
N ASP A 54 -0.57 3.88 -5.25
CA ASP A 54 0.81 4.25 -4.98
C ASP A 54 1.42 3.19 -4.05
N ALA A 55 2.09 2.20 -4.64
CA ALA A 55 2.71 1.08 -3.94
C ALA A 55 4.21 1.07 -4.20
N ALA A 56 5.03 1.05 -3.16
CA ALA A 56 6.48 1.07 -3.28
C ALA A 56 7.18 0.50 -2.05
N PHE A 57 8.44 0.07 -2.21
CA PHE A 57 9.33 -0.13 -1.07
C PHE A 57 9.72 1.20 -0.43
N PHE A 58 9.87 1.19 0.90
CA PHE A 58 10.32 2.33 1.68
C PHE A 58 11.78 2.12 2.09
N PRO A 59 12.68 3.03 1.69
CA PRO A 59 14.12 2.80 1.83
C PRO A 59 14.55 2.78 3.30
N ALA A 60 15.62 2.02 3.58
CA ALA A 60 16.30 1.98 4.88
C ALA A 60 15.38 1.64 6.09
N ALA A 61 14.36 0.81 5.87
CA ALA A 61 13.48 0.32 6.91
C ALA A 61 13.18 -1.17 6.73
N GLY A 62 13.06 -1.90 7.84
CA GLY A 62 12.46 -3.23 7.88
C GLY A 62 10.95 -3.17 8.17
N HIS A 63 10.39 -4.29 8.61
CA HIS A 63 8.95 -4.50 8.76
C HIS A 63 8.20 -3.38 9.50
N ALA A 64 8.72 -2.95 10.65
CA ALA A 64 8.07 -1.93 11.47
C ALA A 64 8.65 -0.54 11.18
N ILE A 65 8.33 0.01 10.00
CA ILE A 65 8.90 1.26 9.46
C ILE A 65 8.79 2.42 10.47
N ASP A 66 7.66 2.54 11.18
CA ASP A 66 7.41 3.60 12.17
C ASP A 66 8.47 3.68 13.29
N TYR A 67 9.13 2.57 13.61
CA TYR A 67 10.15 2.52 14.67
C TYR A 67 11.58 2.74 14.15
N HIS A 68 11.76 2.91 12.85
CA HIS A 68 13.07 3.19 12.26
C HIS A 68 13.36 4.69 12.29
N ARG A 69 14.63 5.05 12.06
CA ARG A 69 15.08 6.46 11.97
C ARG A 69 14.36 7.25 10.87
N VAL A 70 13.83 6.55 9.86
CA VAL A 70 13.06 7.11 8.75
C VAL A 70 11.56 7.18 9.01
N GLY A 71 11.08 6.74 10.18
CA GLY A 71 9.65 6.66 10.51
C GLY A 71 8.92 8.00 10.39
N ALA A 72 9.55 9.11 10.79
CA ALA A 72 8.96 10.44 10.63
C ALA A 72 8.73 10.81 9.16
N ALA A 73 9.63 10.42 8.25
CA ALA A 73 9.46 10.63 6.82
C ALA A 73 8.33 9.76 6.26
N PHE A 74 8.24 8.50 6.70
CA PHE A 74 7.14 7.60 6.35
C PHE A 74 5.77 8.16 6.76
N GLN A 75 5.63 8.58 8.01
CA GLN A 75 4.39 9.18 8.53
C GLN A 75 4.01 10.47 7.80
N THR A 76 5.00 11.31 7.49
CA THR A 76 4.78 12.53 6.70
C THR A 76 4.23 12.19 5.31
N GLY A 77 4.76 11.14 4.65
CA GLY A 77 4.24 10.65 3.38
C GLY A 77 2.78 10.21 3.46
N GLN A 78 2.41 9.47 4.51
CA GLN A 78 1.03 9.04 4.71
C GLN A 78 0.07 10.22 4.93
N LEU A 79 0.49 11.23 5.70
CA LEU A 79 -0.30 12.45 5.91
C LEU A 79 -0.47 13.25 4.62
N ALA A 80 0.60 13.38 3.82
CA ALA A 80 0.56 14.05 2.53
C ALA A 80 -0.39 13.33 1.55
N PHE A 81 -0.35 11.99 1.51
CA PHE A 81 -1.28 11.20 0.71
C PHE A 81 -2.73 11.40 1.14
N ALA A 82 -3.01 11.36 2.45
CA ALA A 82 -4.36 11.59 2.98
C ALA A 82 -4.89 12.98 2.62
N LEU A 83 -4.02 14.01 2.72
CA LEU A 83 -4.36 15.37 2.33
C LEU A 83 -4.70 15.47 0.83
N HIS A 84 -3.93 14.84 -0.05
CA HIS A 84 -4.23 14.77 -1.48
C HIS A 84 -5.58 14.10 -1.77
N CYS A 85 -5.89 13.02 -1.06
CA CYS A 85 -7.20 12.34 -1.19
C CYS A 85 -8.35 13.27 -0.78
N ALA A 86 -8.21 13.96 0.36
CA ALA A 86 -9.21 14.91 0.84
C ALA A 86 -9.41 16.08 -0.15
N ALA A 87 -8.32 16.64 -0.68
CA ALA A 87 -8.37 17.72 -1.66
C ALA A 87 -9.08 17.28 -2.96
N ARG A 88 -8.75 16.10 -3.51
CA ARG A 88 -9.41 15.56 -4.70
C ARG A 88 -10.91 15.36 -4.51
N ARG A 89 -11.32 14.86 -3.35
CA ARG A 89 -12.75 14.68 -3.03
C ARG A 89 -13.51 16.00 -3.08
N LEU A 90 -12.91 17.08 -2.57
CA LEU A 90 -13.53 18.42 -2.62
C LEU A 90 -13.67 18.93 -4.05
N THR A 91 -12.69 18.67 -4.92
CA THR A 91 -12.75 19.10 -6.33
C THR A 91 -13.70 18.28 -7.20
N MET A 92 -14.04 17.05 -6.82
CA MET A 92 -14.98 16.19 -7.57
C MET A 92 -16.45 16.41 -7.19
N ASN A 93 -16.73 17.19 -6.14
CA ASN A 93 -18.08 17.52 -5.68
C ASN A 93 -18.61 18.87 -6.21
N HIS A 94 -17.92 19.46 -7.19
CA HIS A 94 -18.33 20.67 -7.92
C HIS A 94 -18.51 20.34 -9.40
#